data_AF-A0A533WEX4-F1
#
_entry.id   AF-A0A533WEX4-F1
#
_cell.length_a   1.000
_cell.length_b   1.000
_cell.length_c   1.000
_cell.angle_alpha   90.00
_cell.angle_beta   90.00
_cell.angle_gamma   90.00
#
_symmetry.space_group_name_H-M   'P 1'
#
loop_
_entity.id
_entity.type
_entity.pdbx_description
1 polymer ?
#
loop_
_entity_poly.entity_id
_entity_poly.type
_entity_poly.pdbx_seq_one_letter_code
_entity_poly.pdbx_strand_id
1 'polypeptide(L)'
;MRQANHPTVAAMWLKLAAYNFIGGMLAISGCRPMPLHELEQVRRADAGTMAEGVEVALECIGIERGTRPAISRSVKAIKELKSKDYDSDLFVSKVNHLLGRSMLADCYYYAGKVAAKNLAGRKELFYSRYSKLVKLALDLSSDMQLLEKLQKRLFRAANGGLKG
;
A
#
# COMPACT_ATOMS: atom_id res chain seq x y z
N MET A 1 10.49 26.56 -14.05
CA MET A 1 10.08 25.83 -12.83
C MET A 1 9.32 24.56 -13.25
N ARG A 2 9.79 23.36 -12.88
CA ARG A 2 9.20 22.09 -13.32
C ARG A 2 8.01 21.68 -12.42
N GLN A 3 6.79 21.70 -12.96
CA GLN A 3 5.53 21.34 -12.30
C GLN A 3 5.13 19.85 -12.43
N ALA A 4 6.08 18.91 -12.56
CA ALA A 4 5.76 17.55 -13.03
C ALA A 4 5.52 16.46 -11.95
N ASN A 5 5.63 16.76 -10.65
CA ASN A 5 5.63 15.71 -9.60
C ASN A 5 4.32 15.55 -8.81
N HIS A 6 3.33 16.44 -8.99
CA HIS A 6 2.08 16.42 -8.21
C HIS A 6 1.25 15.11 -8.38
N PRO A 7 1.10 14.54 -9.59
CA PRO A 7 0.34 13.29 -9.78
C PRO A 7 0.93 12.08 -9.04
N THR A 8 2.26 12.00 -8.98
CA THR A 8 2.96 10.85 -8.39
C THR A 8 2.86 10.89 -6.87
N VAL A 9 3.04 12.08 -6.30
CA VAL A 9 2.92 12.31 -4.86
C VAL A 9 1.48 12.08 -4.41
N ALA A 10 0.48 12.52 -5.19
CA ALA A 10 -0.93 12.24 -4.92
C ALA A 10 -1.24 10.73 -4.94
N ALA A 11 -0.80 10.01 -5.98
CA ALA A 11 -1.00 8.55 -6.08
C ALA A 11 -0.30 7.80 -4.93
N MET A 12 0.90 8.25 -4.54
CA MET A 12 1.62 7.72 -3.39
C MET A 12 0.80 7.90 -2.11
N TRP A 13 0.37 9.13 -1.80
CA TRP A 13 -0.42 9.41 -0.60
C TRP A 13 -1.72 8.63 -0.55
N LEU A 14 -2.40 8.44 -1.68
CA LEU A 14 -3.60 7.60 -1.75
C LEU A 14 -3.31 6.15 -1.36
N LYS A 15 -2.23 5.54 -1.86
CA LYS A 15 -1.85 4.17 -1.45
C LYS A 15 -1.44 4.10 0.02
N LEU A 16 -0.68 5.07 0.51
CA LEU A 16 -0.31 5.14 1.93
C LEU A 16 -1.56 5.24 2.82
N ALA A 17 -2.53 6.09 2.44
CA ALA A 17 -3.80 6.21 3.14
C ALA A 17 -4.57 4.89 3.16
N ALA A 18 -4.63 4.17 2.04
CA ALA A 18 -5.29 2.86 1.97
C ALA A 18 -4.66 1.80 2.89
N TYR A 19 -3.33 1.72 2.93
CA TYR A 19 -2.62 0.82 3.85
C TYR A 19 -2.83 1.16 5.33
N ASN A 20 -2.93 2.45 5.66
CA ASN A 20 -3.20 2.91 7.02
C ASN A 20 -4.67 2.68 7.38
N PHE A 21 -5.59 2.90 6.44
CA PHE A 21 -7.01 2.62 6.61
C PHE A 21 -7.23 1.15 6.97
N ILE A 22 -6.68 0.21 6.21
CA ILE A 22 -6.77 -1.23 6.53
C ILE A 22 -6.21 -1.55 7.93
N GLY A 23 -5.04 -1.00 8.26
CA GLY A 23 -4.45 -1.20 9.59
C GLY A 23 -5.34 -0.67 10.72
N GLY A 24 -5.96 0.49 10.52
CA GLY A 24 -6.93 1.06 11.44
C GLY A 24 -8.18 0.21 11.59
N MET A 25 -8.72 -0.30 10.47
CA MET A 25 -9.91 -1.16 10.49
C MET A 25 -9.70 -2.45 11.27
N LEU A 26 -8.55 -3.10 11.06
CA LEU A 26 -8.17 -4.28 11.83
C LEU A 26 -8.07 -3.97 13.32
N ALA A 27 -7.43 -2.84 13.68
CA ALA A 27 -7.31 -2.43 15.08
C ALA A 27 -8.67 -2.14 15.74
N ILE A 28 -9.58 -1.47 15.04
CA ILE A 28 -10.97 -1.24 15.51
C ILE A 28 -11.70 -2.57 15.73
N SER A 29 -11.45 -3.56 14.88
CA SER A 29 -12.03 -4.90 14.97
C SER A 29 -11.37 -5.80 16.03
N GLY A 30 -10.54 -5.23 16.92
CA GLY A 30 -9.80 -5.98 17.95
C GLY A 30 -8.67 -6.86 17.41
N CYS A 31 -8.37 -6.80 16.11
CA CYS A 31 -7.31 -7.57 15.47
C CYS A 31 -6.01 -6.77 15.47
N ARG A 32 -4.94 -7.34 16.05
CA ARG A 32 -3.59 -6.76 15.91
C ARG A 32 -3.12 -6.90 14.45
N PRO A 33 -2.84 -5.80 13.73
CA PRO A 33 -2.37 -5.89 12.35
C PRO A 33 -1.01 -6.59 12.29
N MET A 34 -0.92 -7.65 11.49
CA MET A 34 0.32 -8.39 11.26
C MET A 34 0.73 -8.23 9.80
N PRO A 35 1.81 -7.50 9.45
CA PRO A 35 2.07 -7.10 8.06
C PRO A 35 2.08 -8.21 7.00
N LEU A 36 2.50 -9.43 7.37
CA LEU A 36 2.51 -10.59 6.47
C LEU A 36 1.12 -11.21 6.25
N HIS A 37 0.20 -10.97 7.19
CA HIS A 37 -1.13 -11.59 7.26
C HIS A 37 -2.26 -10.56 7.22
N GLU A 38 -1.97 -9.25 7.12
CA GLU A 38 -2.99 -8.20 7.17
C GLU A 38 -4.09 -8.45 6.13
N LEU A 39 -3.73 -8.86 4.90
CA LEU A 39 -4.72 -9.16 3.87
C LEU A 39 -5.62 -10.35 4.26
N GLU A 40 -5.04 -11.40 4.84
CA GLU A 40 -5.77 -12.55 5.34
C GLU A 40 -6.64 -12.19 6.55
N GLN A 41 -6.14 -11.36 7.47
CA GLN A 41 -6.89 -10.84 8.61
C GLN A 41 -8.10 -10.05 8.13
N VAL A 42 -7.93 -9.22 7.10
CA VAL A 42 -9.02 -8.46 6.48
C VAL A 42 -10.07 -9.37 5.87
N ARG A 43 -9.66 -10.43 5.15
CA ARG A 43 -10.60 -11.40 4.56
C ARG A 43 -11.41 -12.17 5.61
N ARG A 44 -10.85 -12.36 6.81
CA ARG A 44 -11.48 -13.07 7.93
C ARG A 44 -12.24 -12.18 8.89
N ALA A 45 -11.94 -10.89 8.93
CA ALA A 45 -12.62 -9.95 9.79
C ALA A 45 -14.08 -9.86 9.35
N ASP A 46 -15.00 -9.95 10.30
CA ASP A 46 -16.40 -9.58 10.06
C ASP A 46 -16.44 -8.07 9.84
N ALA A 47 -16.37 -7.69 8.57
CA ALA A 47 -16.17 -6.30 8.21
C ALA A 47 -17.45 -5.47 8.41
N GLY A 48 -18.61 -6.08 8.72
CA GLY A 48 -19.85 -5.39 9.06
C GLY A 48 -20.13 -4.15 8.18
N THR A 49 -20.37 -3.00 8.83
CA THR A 49 -20.61 -1.69 8.18
C THR A 49 -19.38 -1.11 7.46
N MET A 50 -18.22 -1.76 7.56
CA MET A 50 -16.91 -1.28 7.11
C MET A 50 -16.34 -2.09 5.94
N ALA A 51 -17.07 -3.12 5.48
CA ALA A 51 -16.70 -3.96 4.34
C ALA A 51 -16.45 -3.15 3.08
N GLU A 52 -17.32 -2.18 2.79
CA GLU A 52 -17.17 -1.28 1.64
C GLU A 52 -15.89 -0.46 1.72
N GLY A 53 -15.53 0.05 2.91
CA GLY A 53 -14.32 0.84 3.10
C GLY A 53 -13.05 0.02 2.87
N VAL A 54 -13.05 -1.23 3.34
CA VAL A 54 -11.97 -2.18 3.11
C VAL A 54 -11.82 -2.47 1.62
N GLU A 55 -12.91 -2.75 0.92
CA GLU A 55 -12.89 -3.02 -0.52
C GLU A 55 -12.31 -1.84 -1.30
N VAL A 56 -12.76 -0.63 -0.98
CA VAL A 56 -12.21 0.61 -1.54
C VAL A 56 -10.71 0.74 -1.29
N ALA A 57 -10.24 0.40 -0.08
CA ALA A 57 -8.81 0.43 0.24
C ALA A 57 -8.01 -0.62 -0.56
N LEU A 58 -8.55 -1.82 -0.75
CA LEU A 58 -7.92 -2.86 -1.58
C LEU A 58 -7.87 -2.48 -3.06
N GLU A 59 -8.90 -1.80 -3.58
CA GLU A 59 -8.89 -1.19 -4.90
C GLU A 59 -7.83 -0.09 -5.03
N CYS A 60 -7.71 0.79 -4.03
CA CYS A 60 -6.67 1.84 -4.00
C CYS A 60 -5.26 1.23 -4.05
N ILE A 61 -5.05 0.13 -3.33
CA ILE A 61 -3.80 -0.62 -3.36
C ILE A 61 -3.59 -1.30 -4.73
N GLY A 62 -4.68 -1.74 -5.36
CA GLY A 62 -4.67 -2.41 -6.66
C GLY A 62 -4.27 -3.88 -6.53
N ILE A 63 -4.82 -4.57 -5.52
CA ILE A 63 -4.46 -5.96 -5.14
C ILE A 63 -4.60 -6.94 -6.31
N GLU A 64 -5.60 -6.75 -7.17
CA GLU A 64 -5.84 -7.58 -8.35
C GLU A 64 -4.70 -7.52 -9.38
N ARG A 65 -3.86 -6.48 -9.34
CA ARG A 65 -2.70 -6.30 -10.23
C ARG A 65 -1.44 -7.01 -9.72
N GLY A 66 -1.55 -7.74 -8.60
CA GLY A 66 -0.48 -8.47 -7.95
C GLY A 66 0.07 -9.60 -8.82
N THR A 67 1.04 -9.28 -9.68
CA THR A 67 1.72 -10.25 -10.55
C THR A 67 3.19 -10.41 -10.15
N ARG A 68 3.81 -11.56 -10.49
CA ARG A 68 5.25 -11.78 -10.23
C ARG A 68 6.15 -10.65 -10.78
N PRO A 69 5.93 -10.14 -12.02
CA PRO A 69 6.71 -9.00 -12.52
C PRO A 69 6.50 -7.71 -11.74
N ALA A 70 5.26 -7.40 -11.32
CA ALA A 70 4.98 -6.22 -10.51
C ALA A 70 5.69 -6.31 -9.15
N ILE A 71 5.55 -7.44 -8.46
CA ILE A 71 6.22 -7.70 -7.18
C ILE A 71 7.74 -7.58 -7.33
N SER A 72 8.33 -8.18 -8.36
CA SER A 72 9.78 -8.10 -8.60
C SER A 72 10.28 -6.66 -8.76
N ARG A 73 9.56 -5.84 -9.54
CA ARG A 73 9.90 -4.42 -9.71
C ARG A 73 9.81 -3.65 -8.39
N SER A 74 8.75 -3.88 -7.62
CA SER A 74 8.56 -3.23 -6.33
C SER A 74 9.65 -3.60 -5.34
N VAL A 75 9.97 -4.91 -5.21
CA VAL A 75 11.03 -5.41 -4.33
C VAL A 75 12.39 -4.78 -4.67
N LYS A 76 12.74 -4.71 -5.96
CA LYS A 76 13.98 -4.07 -6.40
C LYS A 76 14.01 -2.60 -6.00
N ALA A 77 12.95 -1.85 -6.29
CA ALA A 77 12.87 -0.43 -5.95
C ALA A 77 12.90 -0.17 -4.43
N ILE A 78 12.25 -1.02 -3.63
CA ILE A 78 12.26 -0.91 -2.15
C ILE A 78 13.68 -1.08 -1.61
N LYS A 79 14.44 -2.06 -2.12
CA LYS A 79 15.85 -2.26 -1.74
C LYS A 79 16.71 -1.04 -2.09
N GLU A 80 16.47 -0.43 -3.24
CA GLU A 80 17.20 0.78 -3.66
C GLU A 80 16.85 2.02 -2.82
N LEU A 81 15.62 2.12 -2.29
CA LEU A 81 15.17 3.26 -1.49
C LEU A 81 15.78 3.38 -0.07
N LYS A 82 16.70 2.48 0.33
CA LYS A 82 17.49 2.43 1.58
C LYS A 82 16.87 3.16 2.80
N SER A 83 16.36 2.38 3.76
CA SER A 83 15.87 2.87 5.05
C SER A 83 16.84 2.47 6.17
N LYS A 84 17.02 3.33 7.18
CA LYS A 84 17.96 3.08 8.31
C LYS A 84 17.52 1.88 9.18
N ASP A 85 16.22 1.62 9.24
CA ASP A 85 15.61 0.59 10.09
C ASP A 85 15.11 -0.61 9.27
N TYR A 86 15.62 -0.76 8.05
CA TYR A 86 15.14 -1.76 7.09
C TYR A 86 16.08 -2.95 7.02
N ASP A 87 15.64 -4.04 7.63
CA ASP A 87 16.22 -5.36 7.43
C ASP A 87 15.83 -5.90 6.04
N SER A 88 16.74 -5.71 5.07
CA SER A 88 16.52 -6.14 3.69
C SER A 88 16.45 -7.66 3.55
N ASP A 89 17.15 -8.41 4.41
CA ASP A 89 17.23 -9.86 4.29
C ASP A 89 15.95 -10.50 4.81
N LEU A 90 15.43 -10.01 5.95
CA LEU A 90 14.12 -10.39 6.46
C LEU A 90 13.00 -10.06 5.48
N PHE A 91 13.05 -8.89 4.83
CA PHE A 91 12.08 -8.51 3.81
C PHE A 91 12.08 -9.48 2.62
N VAL A 92 13.25 -9.74 2.05
CA VAL A 92 13.39 -10.65 0.90
C VAL A 92 12.97 -12.08 1.28
N SER A 93 13.33 -12.54 2.47
CA SER A 93 12.91 -13.85 2.98
C SER A 93 11.38 -13.98 3.04
N LYS A 94 10.68 -12.97 3.57
CA LYS A 94 9.20 -12.93 3.63
C LYS A 94 8.56 -12.89 2.25
N VAL A 95 9.12 -12.11 1.32
CA VAL A 95 8.67 -12.08 -0.09
C VAL A 95 8.81 -13.47 -0.73
N ASN A 96 9.98 -14.10 -0.61
CA ASN A 96 10.24 -15.42 -1.18
C ASN A 96 9.31 -16.49 -0.58
N HIS A 97 9.04 -16.41 0.72
CA HIS A 97 8.09 -17.30 1.39
C HIS A 97 6.69 -17.22 0.77
N LEU A 98 6.14 -16.01 0.58
CA LEU A 98 4.81 -15.82 0.00
C LEU A 98 4.78 -16.24 -1.48
N LEU A 99 5.82 -15.91 -2.26
CA LEU A 99 5.93 -16.31 -3.67
C LEU A 99 6.06 -17.82 -3.85
N GLY A 100 6.75 -18.51 -2.93
CA GLY A 100 6.88 -19.97 -2.92
C GLY A 100 5.57 -20.68 -2.59
N ARG A 101 4.66 -20.01 -1.88
CA ARG A 101 3.29 -20.49 -1.59
C ARG A 101 2.25 -20.00 -2.60
N SER A 102 2.68 -19.37 -3.71
CA SER A 102 1.80 -18.78 -4.72
C SER A 102 0.80 -17.74 -4.17
N MET A 103 1.11 -17.12 -3.04
CA MET A 103 0.27 -16.10 -2.40
C MET A 103 0.57 -14.72 -3.02
N LEU A 104 0.24 -14.53 -4.30
CA LEU A 104 0.62 -13.33 -5.05
C LEU A 104 -0.02 -12.05 -4.51
N ALA A 105 -1.32 -12.09 -4.18
CA ALA A 105 -2.03 -10.95 -3.61
C ALA A 105 -1.42 -10.52 -2.27
N ASP A 106 -1.19 -11.48 -1.37
CA ASP A 106 -0.58 -11.24 -0.06
C ASP A 106 0.87 -10.76 -0.19
N CYS A 107 1.63 -11.30 -1.15
CA CYS A 107 2.99 -10.84 -1.43
C CYS A 107 3.01 -9.40 -1.95
N TYR A 108 2.10 -9.05 -2.86
CA TYR A 108 1.95 -7.71 -3.40
C TYR A 108 1.56 -6.72 -2.30
N TYR A 109 0.58 -7.08 -1.47
CA TYR A 109 0.17 -6.32 -0.29
C TYR A 109 1.35 -6.08 0.65
N TYR A 110 2.06 -7.14 1.04
CA TYR A 110 3.17 -7.06 1.97
C TYR A 110 4.29 -6.14 1.46
N ALA A 111 4.70 -6.30 0.19
CA ALA A 111 5.74 -5.47 -0.42
C ALA A 111 5.35 -3.99 -0.44
N GLY A 112 4.12 -3.69 -0.87
CA GLY A 112 3.64 -2.31 -0.90
C GLY A 112 3.44 -1.71 0.50
N LYS A 113 3.02 -2.49 1.51
CA LYS A 113 2.93 -2.04 2.91
C LYS A 113 4.30 -1.66 3.48
N VAL A 114 5.33 -2.46 3.18
CA VAL A 114 6.72 -2.15 3.57
C VAL A 114 7.20 -0.86 2.88
N ALA A 115 6.93 -0.70 1.59
CA ALA A 115 7.22 0.54 0.87
C ALA A 115 6.52 1.75 1.50
N ALA A 116 5.22 1.62 1.79
CA ALA A 116 4.41 2.67 2.40
C ALA A 116 4.97 3.11 3.76
N LYS A 117 5.32 2.15 4.63
CA LYS A 117 5.94 2.43 5.93
C LYS A 117 7.28 3.17 5.78
N ASN A 118 8.11 2.74 4.84
CA ASN A 118 9.42 3.36 4.58
C ASN A 118 9.31 4.78 3.99
N LEU A 119 8.19 5.07 3.32
CA LEU A 119 7.94 6.36 2.67
C LEU A 119 7.22 7.35 3.60
N ALA A 120 6.34 6.92 4.50
CA ALA A 120 5.50 7.80 5.33
C ALA A 120 6.26 8.91 6.09
N GLY A 121 7.50 8.65 6.53
CA GLY A 121 8.33 9.61 7.25
C GLY A 121 9.27 10.48 6.39
N ARG A 122 9.20 10.37 5.05
CA ARG A 122 10.10 11.10 4.14
C ARG A 122 9.54 12.48 3.79
N LYS A 123 10.42 13.40 3.39
CA LYS A 123 10.06 14.77 2.99
C LYS A 123 9.77 14.87 1.49
N GLU A 124 9.03 15.90 1.08
CA GLU A 124 8.73 16.24 -0.32
C GLU A 124 9.95 16.11 -1.26
N LEU A 125 11.10 16.64 -0.83
CA LEU A 125 12.36 16.60 -1.58
C LEU A 125 12.84 15.18 -1.87
N PHE A 126 12.60 14.23 -0.96
CA PHE A 126 12.93 12.83 -1.16
C PHE A 126 12.08 12.24 -2.28
N TYR A 127 10.76 12.47 -2.25
CA TYR A 127 9.84 11.97 -3.28
C TYR A 127 10.15 12.55 -4.66
N SER A 128 10.48 13.84 -4.72
CA SER A 128 10.88 14.51 -5.95
C SER A 128 12.17 13.91 -6.53
N ARG A 129 13.18 13.65 -5.67
CA ARG A 129 14.45 13.05 -6.07
C ARG A 129 14.31 11.60 -6.52
N TYR A 130 13.47 10.81 -5.85
CA TYR A 130 13.35 9.36 -6.06
C TYR A 130 12.02 8.97 -6.71
N SER A 131 11.38 9.88 -7.46
CA SER A 131 10.03 9.69 -7.99
C SER A 131 9.85 8.40 -8.80
N LYS A 132 10.84 8.03 -9.61
CA LYS A 132 10.85 6.76 -10.37
C LYS A 132 10.84 5.54 -9.45
N LEU A 133 11.66 5.54 -8.40
CA LEU A 133 11.73 4.45 -7.44
C LEU A 133 10.45 4.38 -6.60
N VAL A 134 9.89 5.52 -6.20
CA VAL A 134 8.60 5.58 -5.50
C VAL A 134 7.49 4.97 -6.36
N LYS A 135 7.42 5.31 -7.65
CA LYS A 135 6.46 4.72 -8.59
C LYS A 135 6.57 3.20 -8.68
N LEU A 136 7.79 2.69 -8.77
CA LEU A 136 8.04 1.24 -8.88
C LEU A 136 7.77 0.52 -7.56
N ALA A 137 8.23 1.07 -6.44
CA ALA A 137 8.08 0.50 -5.11
C ALA A 137 6.62 0.33 -4.70
N LEU A 138 5.77 1.28 -5.07
CA LEU A 138 4.34 1.25 -4.78
C LEU A 138 3.48 0.82 -5.97
N ASP A 139 4.07 0.54 -7.15
CA ASP A 139 3.34 0.21 -8.38
C ASP A 139 2.19 1.22 -8.66
N LEU A 140 2.55 2.50 -8.72
CA LEU A 140 1.61 3.62 -8.81
C LEU A 140 0.93 3.71 -10.18
N SER A 141 -0.38 3.95 -10.18
CA SER A 141 -1.12 4.30 -11.39
C SER A 141 -0.80 5.73 -11.84
N SER A 142 -0.84 5.96 -13.15
CA SER A 142 -0.82 7.29 -13.76
C SER A 142 -2.20 7.77 -14.24
N ASP A 143 -3.24 6.95 -14.06
CA ASP A 143 -4.62 7.29 -14.42
C ASP A 143 -5.21 8.26 -13.38
N MET A 144 -5.24 9.54 -13.74
CA MET A 144 -5.71 10.61 -12.86
C MET A 144 -7.21 10.54 -12.57
N GLN A 145 -8.03 10.07 -13.51
CA GLN A 145 -9.48 9.96 -13.31
C GLN A 145 -9.78 8.85 -12.31
N LEU A 146 -9.09 7.71 -12.44
CA LEU A 146 -9.17 6.63 -11.48
C LEU A 146 -8.71 7.08 -10.09
N LEU A 147 -7.57 7.78 -10.00
CA LEU A 147 -7.04 8.27 -8.72
C LEU A 147 -8.00 9.23 -8.02
N GLU A 148 -8.63 10.15 -8.76
CA GLU A 148 -9.61 11.07 -8.20
C GLU A 148 -10.87 10.34 -7.71
N LYS A 149 -11.38 9.37 -8.48
CA LYS A 149 -12.52 8.53 -8.07
C LYS A 149 -12.21 7.76 -6.78
N LEU A 150 -11.05 7.11 -6.72
CA LEU A 150 -10.62 6.32 -5.56
C LEU A 150 -10.39 7.18 -4.33
N GLN A 151 -9.80 8.37 -4.49
CA GLN A 151 -9.63 9.34 -3.41
C GLN A 151 -10.98 9.74 -2.79
N LYS A 152 -11.99 10.06 -3.61
CA LYS A 152 -13.34 10.41 -3.12
C LYS A 152 -14.02 9.24 -2.41
N ARG A 153 -13.85 8.01 -2.90
CA ARG A 153 -14.39 6.81 -2.26
C ARG A 153 -13.72 6.54 -0.92
N LEU A 154 -12.39 6.57 -0.85
CA LEU A 154 -11.65 6.30 0.37
C LEU A 154 -11.92 7.37 1.44
N PHE A 155 -12.02 8.64 1.04
CA PHE A 155 -12.39 9.73 1.94
C PHE A 155 -13.79 9.55 2.55
N ARG A 156 -14.77 9.13 1.75
CA ARG A 156 -16.12 8.82 2.26
C ARG A 156 -16.12 7.63 3.21
N ALA A 157 -15.39 6.56 2.86
CA ALA A 157 -15.24 5.39 3.72
C ALA A 157 -14.60 5.75 5.08
N ALA A 158 -13.53 6.55 5.07
CA ALA A 158 -12.87 7.03 6.29
C ALA A 158 -13.80 7.84 7.20
N ASN A 159 -14.63 8.71 6.62
CA ASN A 159 -15.58 9.51 7.40
C ASN A 159 -16.84 8.75 7.82
N GLY A 160 -17.22 7.70 7.09
CA GLY A 160 -18.31 6.80 7.47
C GLY A 160 -17.94 5.92 8.65
N GLY A 161 -16.69 5.44 8.69
CA GLY A 161 -16.20 4.54 9.73
C GLY A 161 -16.02 5.17 11.11
N LEU A 162 -15.99 6.49 11.20
CA LEU A 162 -15.81 7.26 12.44
C LEU A 162 -17.14 7.70 13.10
N LYS A 163 -18.29 7.32 12.52
CA LYS A 163 -19.63 7.66 13.05
C LYS A 163 -20.25 6.56 13.92
N GLY A 164 -19.47 5.52 14.25
CA GLY A 164 -19.85 4.46 15.18
C GLY A 164 -19.64 4.86 16.63
#